data_AF-A0AAJ1P820-F1
#
_entry.id   AF-A0AAJ1P820-F1
#
_cell.length_a   1.000
_cell.length_b   1.000
_cell.length_c   1.000
_cell.angle_alpha   90.00
_cell.angle_beta   90.00
_cell.angle_gamma   90.00
#
_symmetry.space_group_name_H-M   'P 1'
#
loop_
_entity.id
_entity.type
_entity.pdbx_description
1 polymer ?
#
loop_
_entity_poly.entity_id
_entity_poly.type
_entity_poly.pdbx_seq_one_letter_code
_entity_poly.pdbx_strand_id
1 'polypeptide(L)'
;MYNLPNYMIPTYFVHLNKNPLTPNGKIDIKLLSASKKIMQTDVEYVSPDTFIQKTFARIWVKVLDVKWVGIHYHFLESGYKV
;
A
#
# COMPACT_ATOMS: atom_id res chain seq x y z
N MET A 1 1.26 -21.66 12.67
CA MET A 1 1.57 -20.36 12.03
C MET A 1 0.44 -20.04 11.08
N TYR A 2 -0.48 -19.14 11.45
CA TYR A 2 -1.58 -18.73 10.58
C TYR A 2 -1.08 -17.57 9.70
N ASN A 3 -0.70 -17.86 8.46
CA ASN A 3 -0.36 -16.82 7.48
C ASN A 3 -1.57 -16.60 6.57
N LEU A 4 -2.09 -15.37 6.53
CA LEU A 4 -3.14 -15.01 5.59
C LEU A 4 -2.58 -15.04 4.16
N PRO A 5 -3.35 -15.51 3.16
CA PRO A 5 -3.00 -15.28 1.77
C PRO A 5 -2.83 -13.79 1.48
N ASN A 6 -1.93 -13.42 0.58
CA ASN A 6 -1.61 -12.01 0.27
C ASN A 6 -2.86 -11.18 -0.10
N TYR A 7 -3.83 -11.77 -0.81
CA TYR A 7 -5.08 -11.10 -1.18
C TYR A 7 -6.06 -10.86 -0.02
N MET A 8 -5.79 -11.43 1.16
CA MET A 8 -6.57 -11.21 2.39
C MET A 8 -5.92 -10.20 3.34
N ILE A 9 -4.73 -9.68 3.00
CA ILE A 9 -4.05 -8.65 3.79
C ILE A 9 -4.62 -7.29 3.37
N PRO A 10 -5.25 -6.53 4.30
CA PRO A 10 -5.75 -5.20 3.98
C PRO A 10 -4.62 -4.28 3.52
N THR A 11 -4.87 -3.51 2.46
CA THR A 11 -3.92 -2.51 1.93
C THR A 11 -3.71 -1.32 2.88
N TYR A 12 -4.63 -1.12 3.83
CA TYR A 12 -4.53 -0.06 4.82
C TYR A 12 -5.32 -0.40 6.08
N PHE A 13 -4.95 0.28 7.17
CA PHE A 13 -5.67 0.24 8.44
C PHE A 13 -6.01 1.68 8.86
N VAL A 14 -7.22 1.87 9.39
CA VAL A 14 -7.66 3.17 9.92
C VAL A 14 -7.92 2.99 11.40
N HIS A 15 -7.23 3.76 12.23
CA HIS A 15 -7.51 3.80 13.66
C HIS A 15 -8.77 4.62 13.91
N LEU A 16 -9.74 4.04 14.62
CA LEU A 16 -10.96 4.72 15.03
C LEU A 16 -11.01 4.80 16.54
N ASN A 17 -11.30 5.99 17.07
CA ASN A 17 -11.49 6.17 18.51
C ASN A 17 -12.75 5.47 19.02
N LYS A 18 -13.77 5.32 18.16
CA LYS A 18 -15.03 4.63 18.47
C LYS A 18 -15.63 4.05 17.20
N ASN A 19 -16.30 2.91 17.33
CA ASN A 19 -17.04 2.33 16.22
C ASN A 19 -18.25 3.20 15.87
N PRO A 20 -18.43 3.61 14.59
CA PRO A 20 -19.63 4.30 14.16
C PRO A 20 -20.79 3.31 14.16
N LEU A 21 -21.82 3.59 14.95
CA LEU A 21 -23.00 2.74 15.07
C LEU A 21 -24.23 3.49 14.56
N THR A 22 -25.10 2.75 13.89
CA THR A 22 -26.48 3.15 13.59
C THR A 22 -27.30 3.28 14.88
N PRO A 23 -28.47 3.95 14.86
CA PRO A 23 -29.35 4.02 16.03
C PRO A 23 -29.74 2.65 16.61
N ASN A 24 -29.77 1.61 15.77
CA ASN A 24 -30.06 0.24 16.15
C ASN A 24 -28.81 -0.55 16.61
N GLY A 25 -27.68 0.12 16.86
CA GLY A 25 -26.45 -0.48 17.39
C GLY A 25 -25.61 -1.28 16.38
N LYS A 26 -26.02 -1.38 15.12
CA LYS A 26 -25.19 -2.01 14.06
C LYS A 26 -24.09 -1.08 13.59
N ILE A 27 -22.96 -1.61 13.14
CA ILE A 27 -21.88 -0.81 12.52
C ILE A 27 -22.41 -0.07 11.30
N ASP A 28 -22.18 1.25 11.24
CA ASP A 28 -22.51 2.07 10.09
C ASP A 28 -21.35 2.04 9.07
N ILE A 29 -21.49 1.13 8.09
CA ILE A 29 -20.50 0.90 7.04
C ILE A 29 -20.32 2.15 6.15
N LYS A 30 -21.36 2.98 5.99
CA LYS A 30 -21.27 4.18 5.15
C LYS A 30 -20.35 5.21 5.80
N LEU A 31 -20.52 5.44 7.09
CA LEU A 31 -19.65 6.33 7.86
C LEU A 31 -18.20 5.83 7.88
N LEU A 32 -17.99 4.51 7.95
CA LEU A 32 -16.66 3.91 7.86
C LEU A 32 -16.00 4.17 6.49
N SER A 33 -16.75 4.01 5.40
CA SER A 33 -16.24 4.15 4.03
C SER A 33 -15.86 5.59 3.63
N ALA A 34 -16.39 6.62 4.29
CA ALA A 34 -16.09 8.02 3.99
C ALA A 34 -14.62 8.40 4.27
N SER A 35 -13.97 7.70 5.21
CA SER A 35 -12.54 7.86 5.55
C SER A 35 -11.58 7.48 4.42
N LYS A 36 -12.07 6.75 3.40
CA LYS A 36 -11.27 6.26 2.26
C LYS A 36 -10.70 7.39 1.39
N LYS A 37 -11.29 8.59 1.42
CA LYS A 37 -10.83 9.73 0.60
C LYS A 37 -9.48 10.33 1.04
N ILE A 38 -9.02 10.04 2.26
CA ILE A 38 -7.73 10.53 2.79
C ILE A 38 -6.56 9.69 2.25
N MET A 39 -6.84 8.59 1.56
CA MET A 39 -5.87 7.53 1.28
C MET A 39 -5.26 7.68 -0.11
N GLN A 40 -4.58 8.80 -0.37
CA GLN A 40 -3.52 8.77 -1.36
C GLN A 40 -2.39 7.93 -0.77
N THR A 41 -2.25 6.71 -1.28
CA THR A 41 -1.05 5.90 -1.13
C THR A 41 0.05 6.54 -1.96
N ASP A 42 0.48 7.74 -1.58
CA ASP A 42 1.79 8.21 -2.00
C ASP A 42 2.77 7.29 -1.29
N VAL A 43 3.22 6.26 -2.02
CA VAL A 43 4.33 5.42 -1.57
C VAL A 43 5.48 6.38 -1.36
N GLU A 44 5.78 6.67 -0.10
CA GLU A 44 6.81 7.63 0.26
C GLU A 44 8.12 7.17 -0.41
N TYR A 45 8.69 8.03 -1.24
CA TYR A 45 9.93 7.71 -1.91
C TYR A 45 11.04 7.65 -0.88
N VAL A 46 11.46 6.43 -0.54
CA VAL A 46 12.64 6.18 0.28
C VAL A 46 13.77 5.74 -0.62
N SER A 47 14.86 6.52 -0.60
CA SER A 47 16.04 6.26 -1.41
C SER A 47 16.70 4.94 -1.01
N PRO A 48 17.09 4.10 -1.98
CA PRO A 48 17.97 2.95 -1.74
C PRO A 48 19.25 3.37 -1.01
N ASP A 49 19.55 2.75 0.12
CA ASP A 49 20.72 3.09 0.93
C ASP A 49 21.83 2.03 0.78
N THR A 50 21.47 0.76 0.83
CA THR A 50 22.44 -0.34 0.72
C THR A 50 22.86 -0.61 -0.72
N PHE A 51 24.05 -1.19 -0.91
CA PHE A 51 24.58 -1.58 -2.23
C PHE A 51 23.59 -2.48 -3.00
N ILE A 52 22.96 -3.43 -2.30
CA ILE A 52 21.98 -4.35 -2.89
C ILE A 52 20.75 -3.55 -3.36
N GLN A 53 20.17 -2.71 -2.50
CA GLN A 53 19.00 -1.89 -2.86
C GLN A 53 19.30 -0.99 -4.08
N LYS A 54 20.46 -0.34 -4.11
CA LYS A 54 20.88 0.53 -5.24
C LYS A 54 21.01 -0.28 -6.54
N THR A 55 21.55 -1.49 -6.45
CA THR A 55 21.69 -2.39 -7.60
C THR A 55 20.33 -2.78 -8.16
N PHE A 56 19.39 -3.22 -7.30
CA PHE A 56 18.03 -3.56 -7.70
C PHE A 56 17.27 -2.37 -8.28
N ALA A 57 17.32 -1.20 -7.62
CA ALA A 57 16.67 0.02 -8.10
C ALA A 57 17.15 0.39 -9.51
N ARG A 58 18.45 0.29 -9.79
CA ARG A 58 19.00 0.55 -11.13
C ARG A 58 18.51 -0.45 -12.18
N ILE A 59 18.36 -1.72 -11.82
CA ILE A 59 17.83 -2.75 -12.74
C ILE A 59 16.35 -2.44 -13.03
N TRP A 60 15.55 -2.14 -12.02
CA TRP A 60 14.12 -1.87 -12.18
C TRP A 60 13.85 -0.58 -12.95
N VAL A 61 14.62 0.48 -12.72
CA VAL A 61 14.57 1.72 -13.54
C VAL A 61 14.71 1.40 -15.03
N LYS A 62 15.63 0.49 -15.39
CA LYS A 62 15.84 0.08 -16.79
C LYS A 62 14.74 -0.81 -17.34
N VAL A 63 14.21 -1.74 -16.54
CA VAL A 63 13.19 -2.71 -16.96
C VAL A 63 11.82 -2.03 -17.12
N LEU A 64 11.50 -1.10 -16.23
CA LEU A 64 10.21 -0.43 -16.18
C LEU A 64 10.17 0.90 -16.97
N ASP A 65 11.31 1.37 -17.47
CA ASP A 65 11.48 2.68 -18.12
C ASP A 65 10.94 3.86 -17.28
N VAL A 66 11.28 3.86 -15.99
CA VAL A 66 10.86 4.89 -15.03
C VAL A 66 12.05 5.70 -14.53
N LYS A 67 11.82 6.96 -14.13
CA LYS A 67 12.91 7.86 -13.69
C LYS A 67 13.60 7.42 -12.39
N TRP A 68 12.86 6.82 -11.46
CA TRP A 68 13.36 6.40 -10.17
C TRP A 68 12.48 5.29 -9.58
N VAL A 69 13.07 4.51 -8.68
CA VAL A 69 12.42 3.42 -7.94
C VAL A 69 12.90 3.50 -6.48
N GLY A 70 11.97 3.67 -5.55
CA GLY A 70 12.25 3.65 -4.11
C GLY A 70 12.26 2.23 -3.54
N ILE A 71 12.71 2.06 -2.29
CA ILE A 71 12.78 0.73 -1.66
C ILE A 71 11.40 0.10 -1.36
N HIS A 72 10.36 0.92 -1.24
CA HIS A 72 8.97 0.47 -1.05
C HIS A 72 8.20 0.33 -2.37
N TYR A 73 8.91 0.39 -3.50
CA TYR A 73 8.28 0.28 -4.81
C TYR A 73 7.79 -1.15 -5.05
N HIS A 74 6.49 -1.31 -5.27
CA HIS A 74 5.89 -2.60 -5.59
C HIS A 74 5.94 -2.87 -7.10
N PHE A 75 6.88 -3.71 -7.52
CA PHE A 75 7.08 -4.06 -8.94
C PHE A 75 5.81 -4.55 -9.65
N LEU A 76 5.00 -5.38 -8.99
CA LEU A 76 3.76 -5.92 -9.60
C LEU A 76 2.65 -4.87 -9.74
N GLU A 77 2.66 -3.83 -8.92
CA GLU A 77 1.70 -2.73 -9.02
C GLU A 77 2.04 -1.77 -10.18
N SER A 78 3.27 -1.82 -10.70
CA SER A 78 3.68 -1.04 -11.89
C SER A 78 2.91 -1.42 -13.17
N GLY A 79 2.19 -2.54 -13.16
CA GLY A 79 1.51 -3.08 -14.34
C GLY A 79 2.40 -3.92 -15.25
N TYR A 80 3.69 -4.09 -14.90
CA TYR A 80 4.59 -5.01 -15.60
C TYR A 80 4.09 -6.45 -15.47
N LYS A 81 3.83 -7.09 -16.61
CA LYS A 81 3.46 -8.51 -16.72
C LYS A 81 4.53 -9.21 -17.54
N VAL A 82 4.95 -10.39 -17.08
CA VAL A 82 5.89 -11.28 -17.79
C VAL A 82 5.20 -11.89 -19.00
#